data_AF-A0A6S4Q0Q0-F1
#
_entry.id   AF-A0A6S4Q0Q0-F1
#
_cell.length_a   1.000
_cell.length_b   1.000
_cell.length_c   1.000
_cell.angle_alpha   90.00
_cell.angle_beta   90.00
_cell.angle_gamma   90.00
#
_symmetry.space_group_name_H-M   'P 1'
#
loop_
_entity.id
_entity.type
_entity.pdbx_description
1 polymer ?
#
loop_
_entity_poly.entity_id
_entity_poly.type
_entity_poly.pdbx_seq_one_letter_code
_entity_poly.pdbx_strand_id
1 'polypeptide(L)' 'MSLYLLLPLGWVYWLWVAVKIGGFAMFALALFPITAPIASILGGWSFLFGLPDWVVSVFIS' A
#
# COMPACT_ATOMS: atom_id res chain seq x y z
N MET A 1 -12.61 -17.51 3.22
CA MET A 1 -12.95 -16.35 4.07
C MET A 1 -11.76 -15.45 4.40
N SER A 2 -10.60 -15.95 4.84
CA SER A 2 -9.48 -15.11 5.34
C SER A 2 -8.83 -14.20 4.29
N LEU A 3 -8.67 -14.67 3.06
CA LEU A 3 -8.05 -13.90 1.96
C LEU A 3 -8.83 -12.63 1.56
N TYR A 4 -10.14 -12.59 1.78
CA TYR A 4 -10.94 -11.40 1.47
C TYR A 4 -10.70 -10.25 2.44
N LEU A 5 -10.20 -10.53 3.66
CA LEU A 5 -9.82 -9.50 4.63
C LEU A 5 -8.46 -8.87 4.30
N LEU A 6 -7.62 -9.58 3.54
CA LEU A 6 -6.27 -9.13 3.19
C LEU A 6 -6.28 -7.90 2.28
N LEU A 7 -7.30 -7.74 1.43
CA LEU A 7 -7.45 -6.56 0.58
C LEU A 7 -7.76 -5.29 1.39
N PRO A 8 -8.83 -5.21 2.20
CA PRO A 8 -9.07 -4.01 3.00
C PRO A 8 -7.97 -3.77 4.04
N LEU A 9 -7.41 -4.82 4.65
CA LEU A 9 -6.28 -4.68 5.58
C LEU A 9 -5.02 -4.18 4.89
N GLY A 10 -4.71 -4.72 3.70
CA GLY A 10 -3.60 -4.29 2.89
C GLY A 10 -3.73 -2.83 2.46
N TRP A 11 -4.93 -2.42 2.05
CA TRP A 11 -5.19 -1.02 1.68
C TRP A 11 -5.00 -0.07 2.86
N VAL A 12 -5.54 -0.42 4.04
CA VAL A 12 -5.36 0.36 5.28
C VAL A 12 -3.87 0.41 5.67
N TYR A 13 -3.15 -0.70 5.57
CA TYR A 13 -1.72 -0.74 5.87
C TYR A 13 -0.91 0.14 4.90
N TRP A 14 -1.22 0.10 3.60
CA TRP A 14 -0.57 0.95 2.61
C TRP A 14 -0.78 2.44 2.91
N LEU A 15 -2.01 2.86 3.22
CA LEU A 15 -2.31 4.23 3.62
C LEU A 15 -1.55 4.62 4.90
N TRP A 16 -1.50 3.72 5.88
CA TRP A 16 -0.76 3.96 7.12
C TRP A 16 0.74 4.18 6.85
N VAL A 17 1.36 3.35 6.01
CA VAL A 17 2.76 3.53 5.61
C VAL A 17 2.95 4.83 4.83
N ALA A 18 2.07 5.13 3.87
CA ALA A 18 2.15 6.35 3.08
C ALA A 18 2.14 7.61 3.97
N VAL A 19 1.34 7.62 5.04
CA VAL A 19 1.33 8.70 6.04
C VAL A 19 2.63 8.73 6.86
N LYS A 20 3.16 7.56 7.25
CA LYS A 20 4.38 7.48 8.06
C LYS A 20 5.64 7.91 7.33
N ILE A 21 5.76 7.54 6.05
CA ILE A 21 6.95 7.87 5.25
C ILE A 21 6.79 9.22 4.55
N GLY A 22 5.56 9.73 4.41
CA GLY A 22 5.29 10.99 3.72
C GLY A 22 5.30 10.89 2.19
N GLY A 23 5.12 9.68 1.64
CA GLY A 23 5.11 9.45 0.19
C GLY A 23 3.81 9.91 -0.47
N PHE A 24 3.79 11.11 -1.06
CA PHE A 24 2.62 11.65 -1.76
C PHE A 24 2.08 10.70 -2.85
N ALA A 25 2.98 10.11 -3.64
CA ALA A 25 2.62 9.16 -4.69
C ALA A 25 2.00 7.86 -4.13
N MET A 26 2.47 7.38 -2.96
CA MET A 26 1.86 6.22 -2.29
C MET A 26 0.42 6.52 -1.86
N PHE A 27 0.20 7.75 -1.36
CA PHE A 27 -1.11 8.20 -0.89
C PHE A 27 -2.10 8.38 -2.06
N ALA A 28 -1.65 8.99 -3.17
CA ALA A 28 -2.44 9.10 -4.39
C ALA A 28 -2.86 7.72 -4.93
N LEU A 29 -1.93 6.75 -4.95
CA LEU A 29 -2.22 5.40 -5.46
C LEU A 29 -3.33 4.71 -4.65
N ALA A 30 -3.41 4.96 -3.34
CA ALA A 30 -4.47 4.41 -2.50
C ALA A 30 -5.81 5.15 -2.55
N LEU A 31 -5.81 6.46 -2.83
CA LEU A 31 -7.04 7.27 -2.85
C LEU A 31 -7.81 7.18 -4.18
N PHE A 32 -7.10 7.03 -5.30
CA PHE A 32 -7.75 6.91 -6.60
C PHE A 32 -8.46 5.55 -6.72
N PRO A 33 -9.78 5.50 -6.96
CA PRO A 33 -10.54 4.23 -6.95
C PRO A 33 -10.01 3.18 -7.93
N ILE A 34 -9.49 3.63 -9.07
CA ILE A 34 -8.94 2.76 -10.11
C ILE A 34 -7.63 2.10 -9.66
N THR A 35 -6.81 2.80 -8.87
CA THR A 35 -5.50 2.31 -8.40
C THR A 35 -5.55 1.74 -6.98
N ALA A 36 -6.62 1.97 -6.22
CA ALA A 36 -6.81 1.46 -4.86
C ALA A 36 -6.65 -0.07 -4.74
N PRO A 37 -7.08 -0.91 -5.71
CA PRO A 37 -6.79 -2.35 -5.67
C PRO A 37 -5.30 -2.68 -5.77
N ILE A 38 -4.51 -1.86 -6.47
CA ILE A 38 -3.06 -2.04 -6.54
C ILE A 38 -2.43 -1.70 -5.19
N ALA A 39 -2.86 -0.59 -4.57
CA ALA A 39 -2.43 -0.23 -3.20
C ALA A 39 -2.80 -1.31 -2.19
N SER A 40 -3.97 -1.95 -2.35
CA SER A 40 -4.42 -3.00 -1.43
C SER A 40 -3.56 -4.26 -1.52
N ILE A 41 -3.18 -4.67 -2.74
CA ILE A 41 -2.29 -5.82 -2.96
C ILE A 41 -0.88 -5.50 -2.46
N LEU A 42 -0.33 -4.33 -2.81
CA LEU A 42 1.01 -3.94 -2.40
C LEU A 42 1.10 -3.74 -0.88
N GLY A 43 0.08 -3.15 -0.27
CA GLY A 43 -0.02 -3.03 1.18
C GLY A 43 -0.22 -4.38 1.88
N GLY A 44 -1.00 -5.29 1.28
CA GLY A 44 -1.16 -6.65 1.80
C GLY A 44 0.15 -7.43 1.76
N TRP A 45 0.91 -7.32 0.67
CA TRP A 45 2.26 -7.86 0.57
C TRP A 45 3.18 -7.24 1.62
N SER A 46 3.17 -5.91 1.72
CA SER A 46 4.04 -5.18 2.64
C SER A 46 3.72 -5.46 4.11
N PHE A 47 2.46 -5.74 4.42
CA PHE A 47 2.01 -6.15 5.75
C PHE A 47 2.56 -7.52 6.16
N LEU A 48 2.67 -8.46 5.22
CA LEU A 48 3.14 -9.83 5.48
C LEU A 48 4.66 -9.96 5.42
N PHE A 49 5.31 -9.23 4.50
CA PHE A 49 6.73 -9.46 4.16
C PHE A 49 7.61 -8.22 4.35
N GLY A 50 7.05 -7.08 4.75
CA GLY A 50 7.75 -5.80 4.82
C GLY A 50 7.76 -5.04 3.49
N LEU A 51 8.20 -3.78 3.53
CA LEU A 51 8.21 -2.92 2.35
C LEU A 51 9.30 -3.36 1.36
N PRO A 52 8.99 -3.57 0.06
CA PRO A 52 10.00 -3.87 -0.95
C PRO A 52 10.89 -2.65 -1.24
N ASP A 53 12.18 -2.87 -1.47
CA ASP A 53 13.13 -1.79 -1.81
C ASP A 53 12.72 -1.01 -3.07
N TRP A 54 12.16 -1.69 -4.07
CA TRP A 54 11.68 -1.04 -5.29
C TRP A 54 10.47 -0.12 -5.05
N VAL A 55 9.63 -0.42 -4.04
CA VAL A 55 8.53 0.46 -3.65
C VAL A 55 9.11 1.75 -3.07
N VAL A 56 10.13 1.61 -2.23
CA VAL A 56 10.84 2.78 -1.69
C VAL A 56 11.46 3.60 -2.81
N SER A 57 12.16 2.98 -3.76
CA SER A 57 12.80 3.72 -4.85
C SER A 57 11.81 4.41 -5.80
N VAL A 58 10.62 3.83 -6.02
CA VAL A 58 9.61 4.40 -6.94
C VAL A 58 8.80 5.51 -6.28
N PHE A 59 8.48 5.37 -5.00
CA PHE A 59 7.50 6.25 -4.34
C PHE A 59 8.08 7.24 -3.34
N ILE A 60 9.31 7.03 -2.89
CA ILE A 60 9.97 7.79 -1.81
C ILE A 60 11.26 8.46 -2.34
N SER A 61 11.43 8.54 -3.67
CA SER A 61 12.53 9.29 -4.30
C SER A 61 12.50 10.78 -4.00
#